data_AF-A0A8X6MWK5-F1
#
_entry.id   AF-A0A8X6MWK5-F1
#
_cell.length_a   1.000
_cell.length_b   1.000
_cell.length_c   1.000
_cell.angle_alpha   90.00
_cell.angle_beta   90.00
_cell.angle_gamma   90.00
#
_symmetry.space_group_name_H-M   'P 1'
#
loop_
_entity.id
_entity.type
_entity.pdbx_description
1 polymer ?
#
loop_
_entity_poly.entity_id
_entity_poly.type
_entity_poly.pdbx_seq_one_letter_code
_entity_poly.pdbx_strand_id
1 'polypeptide(L)'
;MVLLSVINSVYDPIGFTAPALLLPKLLMQEAWRGKICWDKMLSVKLEHKYRLWETTMHFMSKCAIPQRLFAENYDDFTLHIFTDASAYAYAACAFLQYEFKGQGTVKLIVVKARLAPKKQSTILRLELLGAALGARLTETVDSILRTVSKTYFRCDSMVILSWIKKQEPWNTFVVNRVKEIRDLTNIDDWRHEPGEVNPADLATRCCDWSDLLQSKWWEGSGYLYNDEESWPCSEISETPEEAFLERRKTVVTNLATGNEVRFGDRFLYFLSYKKILRMTAYVLRFCNNIKRNSSKLVNSLSCEEIQKAEETLIKIMQSEWPSEIREKYKDTIQFSEENGILKVQTRLILSHDPEDFTHPIVLPDHPLL
;
A
#
# COMPACT_ATOMS: atom_id res chain seq x y z
N MET A 1 -28.25 8.95 26.28
CA MET A 1 -29.10 8.15 25.36
C MET A 1 -29.66 8.95 24.16
N VAL A 2 -28.96 9.99 23.65
CA VAL A 2 -29.54 10.86 22.58
C VAL A 2 -28.80 10.69 21.24
N LEU A 3 -27.47 10.61 21.23
CA LEU A 3 -26.68 10.61 19.98
C LEU A 3 -27.01 9.44 19.04
N LEU A 4 -26.93 8.19 19.52
CA LEU A 4 -27.14 7.01 18.66
C LEU A 4 -28.58 6.92 18.13
N SER A 5 -29.57 7.22 18.96
CA SER A 5 -30.98 7.18 18.55
C SER A 5 -31.29 8.26 17.51
N VAL A 6 -30.75 9.48 17.69
CA VAL A 6 -30.96 10.59 16.77
C VAL A 6 -30.26 10.37 15.42
N ILE A 7 -29.04 9.80 15.41
CA ILE A 7 -28.37 9.44 14.15
C ILE A 7 -29.21 8.41 13.37
N ASN A 8 -29.73 7.39 14.05
CA ASN A 8 -30.49 6.31 13.40
C ASN A 8 -31.94 6.68 13.12
N SER A 9 -32.47 7.78 13.65
CA SER A 9 -33.83 8.26 13.29
C SER A 9 -33.87 8.94 11.93
N VAL A 10 -32.73 9.37 11.38
CA VAL A 10 -32.66 9.92 10.03
C VAL A 10 -32.63 8.78 9.01
N TYR A 11 -33.79 8.50 8.43
CA TYR A 11 -33.93 7.52 7.37
C TYR A 11 -33.53 8.13 6.02
N ASP A 12 -32.38 7.69 5.50
CA ASP A 12 -31.80 8.20 4.26
C ASP A 12 -31.26 7.06 3.39
N PRO A 13 -32.12 6.43 2.57
CA PRO A 13 -31.75 5.28 1.76
C PRO A 13 -30.80 5.64 0.60
N ILE A 14 -30.81 6.89 0.15
CA ILE A 14 -30.01 7.36 -0.99
C ILE A 14 -28.75 8.11 -0.57
N GLY A 15 -28.54 8.39 0.73
CA GLY A 15 -27.35 9.04 1.25
C GLY A 15 -27.32 10.57 1.09
N PHE A 16 -28.45 11.20 0.80
CA PHE A 16 -28.58 12.66 0.64
C PHE A 16 -28.10 13.48 1.84
N THR A 17 -28.34 12.98 3.04
CA THR A 17 -28.01 13.64 4.31
C THR A 17 -26.58 13.32 4.75
N ALA A 18 -25.81 12.57 3.94
CA ALA A 18 -24.46 12.15 4.28
C ALA A 18 -23.54 13.30 4.78
N PRO A 19 -23.53 14.49 4.15
CA PRO A 19 -22.76 15.63 4.66
C PRO A 19 -23.13 16.03 6.09
N ALA A 20 -24.42 16.29 6.35
CA ALA A 20 -24.90 16.73 7.65
C ALA A 20 -24.78 15.63 8.72
N LEU A 21 -24.88 14.36 8.34
CA LEU A 21 -24.73 13.23 9.26
C LEU A 21 -23.27 12.84 9.52
N LEU A 22 -22.28 13.42 8.84
CA LEU A 22 -20.89 13.04 9.02
C LEU A 22 -20.40 13.36 10.44
N LEU A 23 -20.64 14.59 10.92
CA LEU A 23 -20.23 15.02 12.26
C LEU A 23 -20.77 14.10 13.37
N PRO A 24 -22.09 13.85 13.50
CA PRO A 24 -22.58 13.00 14.58
C PRO A 24 -22.08 11.54 14.44
N LYS A 25 -21.88 11.03 13.22
CA LYS A 25 -21.24 9.72 13.00
C LYS A 25 -19.78 9.69 13.48
N LEU A 26 -19.02 10.78 13.29
CA LEU A 26 -17.66 10.92 13.83
C LEU A 26 -17.66 11.00 15.36
N LEU A 27 -18.57 11.78 15.96
CA LEU A 27 -18.73 11.85 17.42
C LEU A 27 -19.04 10.48 18.02
N MET A 28 -19.89 9.70 17.34
CA MET A 28 -20.19 8.31 17.72
C MET A 28 -18.95 7.41 17.60
N GLN A 29 -18.16 7.55 16.53
CA GLN A 29 -16.91 6.82 16.37
C GLN A 29 -15.89 7.17 17.47
N GLU A 30 -15.81 8.44 17.88
CA GLU A 30 -14.95 8.93 18.96
C GLU A 30 -15.42 8.41 20.33
N ALA A 31 -16.73 8.44 20.61
CA ALA A 31 -17.30 7.88 21.84
C ALA A 31 -16.99 6.38 21.98
N TRP A 32 -17.12 5.61 20.89
CA TRP A 32 -16.73 4.20 20.87
C TRP A 32 -15.23 3.98 21.05
N ARG A 33 -14.38 4.87 20.55
CA ARG A 33 -12.93 4.83 20.77
C ARG A 33 -12.60 5.06 22.25
N GLY A 34 -13.33 5.97 22.90
CA GLY A 34 -13.26 6.20 24.34
C GLY A 34 -13.90 5.11 25.19
N LYS A 35 -14.43 4.03 24.58
CA LYS A 35 -15.16 2.93 25.26
C LYS A 35 -16.33 3.43 26.11
N ILE A 36 -16.98 4.52 25.69
CA ILE A 36 -18.16 5.06 26.36
C ILE A 36 -19.34 4.15 26.04
N CYS A 37 -19.98 3.59 27.07
CA CYS A 37 -21.17 2.75 26.91
C CYS A 37 -22.39 3.62 26.50
N TRP A 38 -23.37 3.01 25.85
CA TRP A 38 -24.52 3.71 25.26
C TRP A 38 -25.43 4.43 26.29
N ASP A 39 -25.38 3.97 27.54
CA ASP A 39 -26.11 4.48 28.71
C ASP A 39 -25.35 5.60 29.45
N LYS A 40 -24.08 5.84 29.12
CA LYS A 40 -23.24 6.85 29.79
C LYS A 40 -23.37 8.23 29.13
N MET A 41 -23.10 9.26 29.93
CA MET A 41 -23.00 10.63 29.44
C MET A 41 -21.77 10.78 28.52
N LEU A 42 -21.91 11.59 27.48
CA LEU A 42 -20.79 11.98 26.63
C LEU A 42 -19.84 12.89 27.42
N SER A 43 -18.58 12.97 26.99
CA SER A 43 -17.69 14.01 27.52
C SER A 43 -18.23 15.39 27.15
N VAL A 44 -17.96 16.40 27.99
CA VAL A 44 -18.42 17.78 27.79
C VAL A 44 -18.09 18.29 26.37
N LYS A 45 -16.91 17.94 25.86
CA LYS A 45 -16.47 18.30 24.51
C LYS A 45 -17.31 17.67 23.40
N LEU A 46 -17.63 16.38 23.52
CA LEU A 46 -18.46 15.67 22.53
C LEU A 46 -19.91 16.14 22.59
N GLU A 47 -20.44 16.33 23.80
CA GLU A 47 -21.79 16.86 23.99
C GLU A 47 -21.93 18.27 23.40
N HIS A 48 -20.98 19.18 23.66
CA HIS A 48 -21.02 20.52 23.10
C HIS A 48 -21.10 20.52 21.56
N LYS A 49 -20.25 19.72 20.89
CA LYS A 49 -20.30 19.57 19.42
C LYS A 49 -21.61 18.99 18.93
N TYR A 50 -22.13 17.97 19.62
CA TYR A 50 -23.42 17.37 19.29
C TYR A 50 -24.57 18.38 19.43
N ARG A 51 -24.61 19.14 20.53
CA ARG A 51 -25.65 20.14 20.78
C ARG A 51 -25.66 21.23 19.72
N LEU A 52 -24.48 21.72 19.32
CA LEU A 52 -24.37 22.72 18.26
C LEU A 52 -24.90 22.20 16.92
N TRP A 53 -24.68 20.92 16.61
CA TRP A 53 -25.25 20.30 15.42
C TRP A 53 -26.76 20.05 15.55
N GLU A 54 -27.22 19.64 16.74
CA GLU A 54 -28.64 19.39 17.03
C GLU A 54 -29.49 20.66 16.88
N THR A 55 -28.95 21.84 17.21
CA THR A 55 -29.69 23.10 17.04
C THR A 55 -30.03 23.40 15.60
N THR A 56 -29.28 22.91 14.61
CA THR A 56 -29.56 23.15 13.18
C THR A 56 -30.48 22.09 12.56
N MET A 57 -30.76 20.99 13.26
CA MET A 57 -31.57 19.88 12.73
C MET A 57 -32.97 20.30 12.25
N HIS A 58 -33.54 21.37 12.80
CA HIS A 58 -34.82 21.90 12.33
C HIS A 58 -34.80 22.36 10.85
N PHE A 59 -33.63 22.62 10.26
CA PHE A 59 -33.50 22.90 8.83
C PHE A 59 -33.68 21.66 7.94
N MET A 60 -33.55 20.44 8.49
CA MET A 60 -33.72 19.18 7.75
C MET A 60 -35.07 19.11 7.02
N SER A 61 -36.15 19.59 7.63
CA SER A 61 -37.50 19.58 7.02
C SER A 61 -37.63 20.49 5.80
N LYS A 62 -36.69 21.43 5.61
CA LYS A 62 -36.63 22.33 4.45
C LYS A 62 -35.77 21.77 3.31
N CYS A 63 -34.95 20.76 3.58
CA CYS A 63 -34.17 20.06 2.58
C CYS A 63 -35.09 19.11 1.80
N ALA A 64 -35.59 19.54 0.64
CA ALA A 64 -36.47 18.75 -0.21
C ALA A 64 -35.78 18.36 -1.52
N ILE A 65 -35.81 17.06 -1.84
CA ILE A 65 -35.30 16.53 -3.11
C ILE A 65 -36.48 16.04 -3.95
N PRO A 66 -36.56 16.43 -5.23
CA PRO A 66 -37.51 15.81 -6.16
C PRO A 66 -37.25 14.31 -6.27
N GLN A 67 -38.22 13.46 -5.92
CA GLN A 67 -38.08 12.00 -6.01
C GLN A 67 -38.15 11.47 -7.44
N ARG A 68 -38.80 12.21 -8.34
CA ARG A 68 -38.89 11.83 -9.76
C ARG A 68 -37.58 12.18 -10.45
N LEU A 69 -36.84 11.16 -10.89
CA LEU A 69 -35.57 11.34 -11.59
C LEU A 69 -35.77 11.87 -13.02
N PHE A 70 -36.76 11.37 -13.76
CA PHE A 70 -37.07 11.81 -15.13
C PHE A 70 -38.53 11.49 -15.51
N ALA A 71 -39.01 12.04 -16.64
CA ALA A 71 -40.32 11.72 -17.22
C ALA A 71 -40.22 10.61 -18.30
N GLU A 72 -41.33 10.17 -18.87
CA GLU A 72 -41.32 9.12 -19.90
C GLU A 72 -40.79 9.68 -21.23
N ASN A 73 -39.92 8.88 -21.90
CA ASN A 73 -39.28 9.12 -23.21
C ASN A 73 -38.01 10.01 -23.23
N TYR A 74 -36.88 9.51 -22.70
CA TYR A 74 -35.55 10.08 -22.95
C TYR A 74 -34.55 8.97 -23.25
N ASP A 75 -33.81 9.17 -24.34
CA ASP A 75 -32.90 8.15 -24.88
C ASP A 75 -31.43 8.48 -24.65
N ASP A 76 -31.09 9.59 -23.96
CA ASP A 76 -29.69 9.96 -23.75
C ASP A 76 -29.41 10.46 -22.33
N PHE A 77 -29.12 9.52 -21.43
CA PHE A 77 -28.71 9.81 -20.07
C PHE A 77 -27.19 9.75 -19.93
N THR A 78 -26.60 10.79 -19.33
CA THR A 78 -25.21 10.79 -18.91
C THR A 78 -25.11 10.63 -17.41
N LEU A 79 -24.36 9.64 -16.95
CA LEU A 79 -24.09 9.40 -15.54
C LEU A 79 -22.77 10.06 -15.14
N HIS A 80 -22.80 10.87 -14.08
CA HIS A 80 -21.62 11.48 -13.51
C HIS A 80 -21.37 10.94 -12.11
N ILE A 81 -20.17 10.40 -11.90
CA ILE A 81 -19.73 9.83 -10.64
C ILE A 81 -18.63 10.70 -10.08
N PHE A 82 -18.90 11.36 -8.97
CA PHE A 82 -17.94 12.19 -8.27
C PHE A 82 -17.41 11.44 -7.08
N THR A 83 -16.11 11.50 -6.85
CA THR A 83 -15.45 10.84 -5.74
C THR A 83 -14.55 11.81 -5.01
N ASP A 84 -14.49 11.66 -3.70
CA ASP A 84 -13.63 12.47 -2.85
C ASP A 84 -13.25 11.71 -1.57
N ALA A 85 -12.17 12.14 -0.92
CA ALA A 85 -11.82 11.70 0.42
C ALA A 85 -11.13 12.77 1.25
N SER A 86 -11.47 12.78 2.53
CA SER A 86 -10.81 13.55 3.58
C SER A 86 -10.19 12.61 4.63
N ALA A 87 -9.50 13.20 5.60
CA ALA A 87 -9.01 12.45 6.77
C ALA A 87 -10.15 11.79 7.60
N TYR A 88 -11.40 12.21 7.40
CA TYR A 88 -12.54 11.77 8.19
C TYR A 88 -13.43 10.75 7.48
N ALA A 89 -13.57 10.86 6.15
CA ALA A 89 -14.46 10.02 5.35
C ALA A 89 -14.03 10.02 3.89
N TYR A 90 -14.50 9.03 3.15
CA TYR A 90 -14.42 8.98 1.69
C TYR A 90 -15.82 8.72 1.14
N ALA A 91 -16.13 9.31 -0.01
CA ALA A 91 -17.47 9.29 -0.56
C ALA A 91 -17.46 9.17 -2.09
N ALA A 92 -18.58 8.70 -2.61
CA ALA A 92 -18.93 8.79 -4.01
C ALA A 92 -20.39 9.25 -4.15
N CYS A 93 -20.67 10.14 -5.09
CA CYS A 93 -22.03 10.56 -5.44
C CYS A 93 -22.28 10.41 -6.93
N ALA A 94 -23.47 9.95 -7.27
CA ALA A 94 -23.92 9.71 -8.63
C ALA A 94 -25.01 10.72 -9.01
N PHE A 95 -24.79 11.42 -10.11
CA PHE A 95 -25.73 12.36 -10.70
C PHE A 95 -26.14 11.91 -12.09
N LEU A 96 -27.43 12.01 -12.39
CA LEU A 96 -27.98 11.84 -13.72
C LEU A 96 -28.04 13.20 -14.41
N GLN A 97 -27.49 13.29 -15.60
CA GLN A 97 -27.59 14.44 -16.49
C GLN A 97 -28.36 14.03 -17.75
N TYR A 98 -29.28 14.88 -18.18
CA TYR A 98 -30.06 14.70 -19.40
C TYR A 98 -30.66 16.03 -19.85
N GLU A 99 -31.08 16.10 -21.11
CA GLU A 99 -31.79 17.25 -21.64
C GLU A 99 -33.31 17.06 -21.56
N PHE A 100 -34.02 18.08 -21.07
CA PHE A 100 -35.47 18.11 -21.05
C PHE A 100 -35.99 19.41 -21.63
N LYS A 101 -36.71 19.32 -22.76
CA LYS A 101 -37.31 20.48 -23.45
C LYS A 101 -36.28 21.58 -23.78
N GLY A 102 -35.09 21.23 -24.23
CA GLY A 102 -34.06 22.23 -24.54
C GLY A 102 -33.25 22.71 -23.33
N GLN A 103 -33.44 22.11 -22.15
CA GLN A 103 -32.76 22.52 -20.92
C GLN A 103 -32.02 21.34 -20.30
N GLY A 104 -30.72 21.53 -20.05
CA GLY A 104 -29.92 20.60 -19.26
C GLY A 104 -30.52 20.44 -17.86
N THR A 105 -30.64 19.20 -17.40
CA THR A 105 -31.15 18.86 -16.08
C THR A 105 -30.17 17.92 -15.40
N VAL A 106 -29.87 18.21 -14.13
CA VAL A 106 -29.00 17.38 -13.30
C VAL A 106 -29.76 16.96 -12.04
N LYS A 107 -29.66 15.68 -11.68
CA LYS A 107 -30.33 15.11 -10.50
C LYS A 107 -29.40 14.18 -9.74
N LEU A 108 -29.28 14.38 -8.43
CA LEU A 108 -28.65 13.41 -7.55
C LEU A 108 -29.46 12.10 -7.52
N ILE A 109 -28.81 10.98 -7.79
CA ILE A 109 -29.42 9.64 -7.72
C ILE A 109 -29.15 9.02 -6.35
N VAL A 110 -27.87 8.90 -6.01
CA VAL A 110 -27.41 8.17 -4.83
C VAL A 110 -26.03 8.63 -4.41
N VAL A 111 -25.79 8.60 -3.11
CA VAL A 111 -24.56 8.96 -2.43
C VAL A 111 -24.17 7.79 -1.54
N LYS A 112 -22.88 7.48 -1.54
CA LYS A 112 -22.31 6.53 -0.61
C LYS A 112 -21.11 7.16 0.07
N ALA A 113 -21.24 7.43 1.36
CA ALA A 113 -20.15 7.92 2.20
C ALA A 113 -19.77 6.88 3.25
N ARG A 114 -18.47 6.75 3.53
CA ARG A 114 -17.93 5.85 4.55
C ARG A 114 -16.95 6.60 5.42
N LEU A 115 -17.04 6.39 6.73
CA LEU A 115 -16.04 6.91 7.67
C LEU A 115 -14.67 6.31 7.37
N ALA A 116 -13.63 7.12 7.50
CA ALA A 116 -12.26 6.66 7.42
C ALA A 116 -12.03 5.53 8.45
N PRO A 117 -11.26 4.49 8.09
CA PRO A 117 -10.98 3.38 8.98
C PRO A 117 -10.35 3.86 10.29
N LYS A 118 -10.63 3.15 11.39
CA LYS A 118 -10.06 3.46 12.71
C LYS A 118 -8.53 3.42 12.73
N LYS A 119 -7.92 2.57 11.89
CA LYS A 119 -6.47 2.54 11.68
C LYS A 119 -6.12 3.62 10.66
N GLN A 120 -5.15 4.48 11.00
CA GLN A 120 -4.67 5.54 10.11
C GLN A 120 -4.30 4.94 8.74
N SER A 121 -4.95 5.48 7.71
CA SER A 121 -4.64 5.27 6.30
C SER A 121 -4.19 6.60 5.75
N THR A 122 -3.30 6.60 4.76
CA THR A 122 -2.92 7.83 4.06
C THR A 122 -4.12 8.38 3.29
N ILE A 123 -4.14 9.71 3.08
CA ILE A 123 -5.23 10.38 2.35
C ILE A 123 -5.37 9.77 0.94
N LEU A 124 -4.25 9.58 0.22
CA LEU A 124 -4.22 8.91 -1.09
C LEU A 124 -4.89 7.52 -1.06
N ARG A 125 -4.72 6.73 0.00
CA ARG A 125 -5.42 5.43 0.08
C ARG A 125 -6.92 5.59 0.33
N LEU A 126 -7.35 6.64 1.03
CA LEU A 126 -8.76 6.96 1.22
C LEU A 126 -9.39 7.47 -0.09
N GLU A 127 -8.68 8.32 -0.84
CA GLU A 127 -9.10 8.77 -2.18
C GLU A 127 -9.27 7.58 -3.13
N LEU A 128 -8.30 6.65 -3.14
CA LEU A 128 -8.41 5.41 -3.93
C LEU A 128 -9.60 4.53 -3.50
N LEU A 129 -9.94 4.51 -2.21
CA LEU A 129 -11.13 3.83 -1.71
C LEU A 129 -12.42 4.56 -2.12
N GLY A 130 -12.41 5.90 -2.20
CA GLY A 130 -13.48 6.71 -2.78
C GLY A 130 -13.70 6.37 -4.26
N ALA A 131 -12.63 6.33 -5.05
CA ALA A 131 -12.68 5.91 -6.45
C ALA A 131 -13.26 4.49 -6.62
N ALA A 132 -12.79 3.52 -5.83
CA ALA A 132 -13.34 2.16 -5.84
C ALA A 132 -14.81 2.10 -5.37
N LEU A 133 -15.22 3.00 -4.46
CA LEU A 133 -16.61 3.12 -4.04
C LEU A 133 -17.49 3.66 -5.18
N GLY A 134 -16.99 4.64 -5.93
CA GLY A 134 -17.64 5.17 -7.13
C GLY A 134 -17.84 4.09 -8.20
N ALA A 135 -16.80 3.33 -8.53
CA ALA A 135 -16.88 2.23 -9.50
C ALA A 135 -17.99 1.21 -9.16
N ARG A 136 -18.07 0.77 -7.90
CA ARG A 136 -19.15 -0.14 -7.42
C ARG A 136 -20.53 0.52 -7.42
N LEU A 137 -20.58 1.83 -7.15
CA LEU A 137 -21.83 2.58 -7.16
C LEU A 137 -22.42 2.63 -8.58
N THR A 138 -21.56 2.83 -9.58
CA THR A 138 -21.93 2.81 -11.00
C THR A 138 -22.53 1.48 -11.40
N GLU A 139 -21.88 0.35 -11.09
CA GLU A 139 -22.41 -0.98 -11.40
C GLU A 139 -23.82 -1.18 -10.84
N THR A 140 -24.06 -0.70 -9.61
CA THR A 140 -25.39 -0.75 -8.98
C THR A 140 -26.40 0.12 -9.72
N VAL A 141 -26.05 1.38 -10.01
CA VAL A 141 -26.94 2.35 -10.69
C VAL A 141 -27.27 1.90 -12.11
N ASP A 142 -26.27 1.47 -12.87
CA ASP A 142 -26.42 1.03 -14.24
C ASP A 142 -27.33 -0.21 -14.34
N SER A 143 -27.18 -1.17 -13.41
CA SER A 143 -28.05 -2.36 -13.36
C SER A 143 -29.54 -2.04 -13.17
N ILE A 144 -29.85 -0.90 -12.54
CA ILE A 144 -31.20 -0.43 -12.22
C ILE A 144 -31.75 0.44 -13.36
N LEU A 145 -30.97 1.42 -13.83
CA LEU A 145 -31.42 2.36 -14.86
C LEU A 145 -31.47 1.71 -16.25
N ARG A 146 -30.41 0.98 -16.64
CA ARG A 146 -30.27 0.30 -17.95
C ARG A 146 -30.42 1.20 -19.19
N THR A 147 -30.41 2.51 -19.01
CA THR A 147 -30.62 3.53 -20.05
C THR A 147 -29.48 4.53 -20.11
N VAL A 148 -28.38 4.30 -19.38
CA VAL A 148 -27.23 5.20 -19.36
C VAL A 148 -26.42 5.03 -20.64
N SER A 149 -26.28 6.10 -21.42
CA SER A 149 -25.49 6.11 -22.66
C SER A 149 -24.00 6.32 -22.41
N LYS A 150 -23.67 7.20 -21.46
CA LYS A 150 -22.30 7.61 -21.15
C LYS A 150 -22.11 7.71 -19.64
N THR A 151 -20.91 7.38 -19.17
CA THR A 151 -20.52 7.56 -17.77
C THR A 151 -19.22 8.35 -17.67
N TYR A 152 -19.14 9.31 -16.76
CA TYR A 152 -17.91 10.02 -16.43
C TYR A 152 -17.57 9.84 -14.95
N PHE A 153 -16.30 9.53 -14.68
CA PHE A 153 -15.78 9.47 -13.32
C PHE A 153 -14.92 10.70 -13.04
N ARG A 154 -15.22 11.43 -11.97
CA ARG A 154 -14.59 12.69 -11.58
C ARG A 154 -13.87 12.51 -10.24
N CYS A 155 -12.59 12.87 -10.24
CA CYS A 155 -11.72 12.81 -9.08
C CYS A 155 -10.77 14.02 -9.13
N ASP A 156 -10.56 14.65 -7.99
CA ASP A 156 -9.67 15.80 -7.81
C ASP A 156 -8.21 15.40 -7.51
N SER A 157 -7.96 14.12 -7.28
CA SER A 157 -6.61 13.61 -7.04
C SER A 157 -5.94 13.15 -8.33
N MET A 158 -4.99 13.95 -8.80
CA MET A 158 -4.10 13.59 -9.92
C MET A 158 -3.30 12.30 -9.64
N VAL A 159 -3.00 12.01 -8.38
CA VAL A 159 -2.32 10.76 -7.99
C VAL A 159 -3.20 9.56 -8.27
N ILE A 160 -4.48 9.59 -7.87
CA ILE A 160 -5.44 8.51 -8.11
C ILE A 160 -5.65 8.30 -9.60
N LEU A 161 -5.83 9.38 -10.36
CA LEU A 161 -5.99 9.28 -11.80
C LEU A 161 -4.74 8.68 -12.47
N SER A 162 -3.54 9.03 -12.00
CA SER A 162 -2.30 8.42 -12.49
C SER A 162 -2.24 6.93 -12.17
N TRP A 163 -2.61 6.52 -10.95
CA TRP A 163 -2.69 5.09 -10.59
C TRP A 163 -3.70 4.32 -11.45
N ILE A 164 -4.85 4.93 -11.76
CA ILE A 164 -5.89 4.33 -12.60
C ILE A 164 -5.46 4.26 -14.07
N LYS A 165 -4.80 5.27 -14.62
CA LYS A 165 -4.44 5.33 -16.04
C LYS A 165 -3.12 4.64 -16.39
N LYS A 166 -2.13 4.67 -15.49
CA LYS A 166 -0.78 4.16 -15.78
C LYS A 166 -0.55 2.78 -15.16
N GLN A 167 0.26 1.97 -15.84
CA GLN A 167 0.65 0.64 -15.34
C GLN A 167 2.08 0.69 -14.81
N GLU A 168 2.20 0.68 -13.49
CA GLU A 168 3.47 0.74 -12.76
C GLU A 168 3.46 -0.31 -11.65
N PRO A 169 4.62 -0.70 -11.08
CA PRO A 169 4.70 -1.71 -10.04
C PRO A 169 4.30 -1.12 -8.69
N TRP A 170 3.05 -0.67 -8.56
CA TRP A 170 2.47 -0.22 -7.30
C TRP A 170 2.44 -1.35 -6.28
N ASN A 171 2.40 -1.00 -5.00
CA ASN A 171 2.24 -2.00 -3.95
C ASN A 171 0.90 -2.73 -4.03
N THR A 172 0.80 -3.83 -3.29
CA THR A 172 -0.36 -4.73 -3.34
C THR A 172 -1.69 -4.05 -3.03
N PHE A 173 -1.72 -3.06 -2.12
CA PHE A 173 -2.95 -2.35 -1.80
C PHE A 173 -3.46 -1.56 -3.01
N VAL A 174 -2.58 -0.74 -3.62
CA VAL A 174 -2.91 0.07 -4.78
C VAL A 174 -3.27 -0.81 -5.97
N VAL A 175 -2.45 -1.84 -6.29
CA VAL A 175 -2.70 -2.76 -7.40
C VAL A 175 -4.07 -3.42 -7.29
N ASN A 176 -4.44 -3.93 -6.11
CA ASN A 176 -5.71 -4.62 -5.94
C ASN A 176 -6.91 -3.69 -6.12
N ARG A 177 -6.81 -2.43 -5.66
CA ARG A 177 -7.90 -1.45 -5.81
C ARG A 177 -7.99 -0.88 -7.22
N VAL A 178 -6.85 -0.57 -7.84
CA VAL A 178 -6.81 -0.14 -9.25
C VAL A 178 -7.34 -1.25 -10.15
N LYS A 179 -6.98 -2.51 -9.91
CA LYS A 179 -7.52 -3.65 -10.67
C LYS A 179 -9.04 -3.69 -10.57
N GLU A 180 -9.59 -3.62 -9.37
CA GLU A 180 -11.04 -3.58 -9.18
C GLU A 180 -11.71 -2.42 -9.93
N ILE A 181 -11.13 -1.21 -9.87
CA ILE A 181 -11.66 -0.04 -10.59
C ILE A 181 -11.66 -0.29 -12.10
N ARG A 182 -10.56 -0.83 -12.65
CA ARG A 182 -10.42 -1.13 -14.08
C ARG A 182 -11.30 -2.29 -14.54
N ASP A 183 -11.61 -3.24 -13.67
CA ASP A 183 -12.52 -4.35 -13.96
C ASP A 183 -13.99 -3.85 -14.04
N LEU A 184 -14.33 -2.77 -13.31
CA LEU A 184 -15.68 -2.22 -13.22
C LEU A 184 -15.94 -1.00 -14.12
N THR A 185 -14.90 -0.34 -14.64
CA THR A 185 -15.02 0.96 -15.34
C THR A 185 -14.05 1.05 -16.50
N ASN A 186 -14.38 1.86 -17.51
CA ASN A 186 -13.43 2.21 -18.55
C ASN A 186 -12.44 3.28 -18.05
N ILE A 187 -11.15 3.06 -18.27
CA ILE A 187 -10.06 3.97 -17.88
C ILE A 187 -10.23 5.35 -18.53
N ASP A 188 -10.73 5.36 -19.76
CA ASP A 188 -10.90 6.58 -20.56
C ASP A 188 -12.08 7.44 -20.10
N ASP A 189 -12.91 6.98 -19.16
CA ASP A 189 -14.02 7.76 -18.60
C ASP A 189 -13.60 8.57 -17.36
N TRP A 190 -12.40 8.31 -16.83
CA TRP A 190 -11.85 9.03 -15.67
C TRP A 190 -11.26 10.39 -16.08
N ARG A 191 -11.72 11.44 -15.40
CA ARG A 191 -11.37 12.84 -15.64
C ARG A 191 -10.99 13.52 -14.33
N HIS A 192 -10.03 14.43 -14.42
CA HIS A 192 -9.72 15.33 -13.33
C HIS A 192 -10.80 16.40 -13.19
N GLU A 193 -11.09 16.78 -11.96
CA GLU A 193 -11.95 17.90 -11.63
C GLU A 193 -11.39 18.70 -10.44
N PRO A 194 -11.38 20.04 -10.48
CA PRO A 194 -10.99 20.83 -9.31
C PRO A 194 -11.89 20.54 -8.10
N GLY A 195 -11.29 20.35 -6.92
CA GLY A 195 -12.03 20.05 -5.69
C GLY A 195 -13.07 21.11 -5.28
N GLU A 196 -12.92 22.35 -5.71
CA GLU A 196 -13.86 23.46 -5.44
C GLU A 196 -15.23 23.27 -6.10
N VAL A 197 -15.26 22.56 -7.23
CA VAL A 197 -16.49 22.26 -7.98
C VAL A 197 -16.93 20.81 -7.80
N ASN A 198 -16.21 20.01 -7.01
CA ASN A 198 -16.51 18.61 -6.74
C ASN A 198 -17.62 18.49 -5.67
N PRO A 199 -18.84 18.03 -6.01
CA PRO A 199 -19.92 17.91 -5.04
C PRO A 199 -19.68 16.81 -4.00
N ALA A 200 -18.78 15.84 -4.27
CA ALA A 200 -18.44 14.80 -3.30
C ALA A 200 -17.69 15.35 -2.07
N ASP A 201 -17.03 16.51 -2.21
CA ASP A 201 -16.31 17.20 -1.13
C ASP A 201 -17.20 17.45 0.08
N LEU A 202 -18.45 17.87 -0.16
CA LEU A 202 -19.40 18.12 0.93
C LEU A 202 -19.73 16.83 1.71
N ALA A 203 -19.67 15.65 1.09
CA ALA A 203 -19.94 14.38 1.76
C ALA A 203 -18.75 13.85 2.58
N THR A 204 -17.55 14.41 2.39
CA THR A 204 -16.34 14.06 3.15
C THR A 204 -15.95 15.15 4.16
N ARG A 205 -16.48 16.36 4.00
CA ARG A 205 -16.36 17.48 4.93
C ARG A 205 -17.57 17.55 5.85
N CYS A 206 -17.34 17.89 7.11
CA CYS A 206 -18.45 18.09 8.04
C CYS A 206 -19.17 19.40 7.69
N CYS A 207 -20.48 19.34 7.48
CA CYS A 207 -21.33 20.51 7.46
C CYS A 207 -22.51 20.31 8.42
N ASP A 208 -23.20 21.39 8.78
CA ASP A 208 -24.45 21.29 9.53
C ASP A 208 -25.68 21.32 8.60
N TRP A 209 -26.89 21.22 9.16
CA TRP A 209 -28.12 21.19 8.35
C TRP A 209 -28.44 22.53 7.68
N SER A 210 -27.98 23.66 8.24
CA SER A 210 -28.11 24.97 7.61
C SER A 210 -27.18 25.06 6.41
N ASP A 211 -25.92 24.64 6.56
CA ASP A 211 -24.95 24.58 5.46
C ASP A 211 -25.44 23.68 4.33
N LEU A 212 -25.98 22.49 4.68
CA LEU A 212 -26.55 21.56 3.71
C LEU A 212 -27.69 22.19 2.90
N LEU A 213 -28.58 22.93 3.58
CA LEU A 213 -29.71 23.60 2.92
C LEU A 213 -29.23 24.71 1.97
N GLN A 214 -28.21 25.47 2.37
CA GLN A 214 -27.67 26.57 1.57
C GLN A 214 -26.86 26.07 0.37
N SER A 215 -26.14 24.96 0.51
CA SER A 215 -25.26 24.44 -0.55
C SER A 215 -26.04 23.93 -1.76
N LYS A 216 -27.26 23.44 -1.57
CA LYS A 216 -28.08 22.79 -2.61
C LYS A 216 -27.31 21.73 -3.40
N TRP A 217 -26.40 21.03 -2.73
CA TRP A 217 -25.42 20.15 -3.40
C TRP A 217 -26.05 19.03 -4.26
N TRP A 218 -27.32 18.68 -4.01
CA TRP A 218 -28.11 17.73 -4.80
C TRP A 218 -28.49 18.23 -6.20
N GLU A 219 -28.29 19.53 -6.50
CA GLU A 219 -28.44 20.12 -7.83
C GLU A 219 -27.20 19.87 -8.71
N GLY A 220 -26.11 19.33 -8.13
CA GLY A 220 -24.86 19.06 -8.84
C GLY A 220 -24.11 20.34 -9.22
N SER A 221 -22.97 20.18 -9.89
CA SER A 221 -22.12 21.30 -10.30
C SER A 221 -22.74 22.06 -11.46
N GLY A 222 -22.74 23.40 -11.39
CA GLY A 222 -23.43 24.25 -12.36
C GLY A 222 -22.98 24.08 -13.82
N TYR A 223 -21.74 23.65 -14.04
CA TYR A 223 -21.23 23.43 -15.41
C TYR A 223 -21.88 22.21 -16.10
N LEU A 224 -22.46 21.26 -15.35
CA LEU A 224 -23.12 20.07 -15.92
C LEU A 224 -24.42 20.40 -16.67
N TYR A 225 -24.93 21.62 -16.49
CA TYR A 225 -26.10 22.15 -17.20
C TYR A 225 -25.74 22.70 -18.59
N ASN A 226 -24.45 22.86 -18.87
CA ASN A 226 -23.91 23.35 -20.13
C ASN A 226 -23.34 22.18 -20.97
N ASP A 227 -22.99 22.48 -22.21
CA ASP A 227 -22.41 21.52 -23.16
C ASP A 227 -21.10 20.92 -22.65
N GLU A 228 -20.81 19.69 -23.09
CA GLU A 228 -19.65 18.89 -22.68
C GLU A 228 -18.32 19.61 -22.92
N GLU A 229 -18.21 20.45 -23.96
CA GLU A 229 -16.98 21.21 -24.25
C GLU A 229 -16.66 22.27 -23.18
N SER A 230 -17.65 22.70 -22.41
CA SER A 230 -17.49 23.69 -21.34
C SER A 230 -17.06 23.10 -20.00
N TRP A 231 -17.06 21.76 -19.89
CA TRP A 231 -16.76 21.09 -18.64
C TRP A 231 -15.27 21.20 -18.28
N PRO A 232 -14.94 21.33 -16.98
CA PRO A 232 -13.55 21.33 -16.56
C PRO A 232 -12.90 20.00 -16.95
N CYS A 233 -11.80 20.08 -17.69
CA CYS A 233 -10.98 18.93 -18.04
C CYS A 233 -9.52 19.35 -17.95
N SER A 234 -8.78 18.74 -17.03
CA SER A 234 -7.33 18.89 -16.97
C SER A 234 -6.69 17.65 -17.60
N GLU A 235 -5.82 17.85 -18.58
CA GLU A 235 -4.98 16.78 -19.08
C GLU A 235 -3.95 16.38 -18.02
N ILE A 236 -3.72 15.07 -17.89
CA ILE A 236 -2.72 14.53 -16.97
C ILE A 236 -1.43 14.37 -17.77
N SER A 237 -0.59 15.40 -17.78
CA SER A 237 0.71 15.35 -18.46
C SER A 237 1.71 14.48 -17.68
N GLU A 238 1.80 14.69 -16.37
CA GLU A 238 2.83 14.07 -15.52
C GLU A 238 2.25 13.34 -14.31
N THR A 239 2.97 12.31 -13.84
CA THR A 239 2.61 11.61 -12.60
C THR A 239 3.18 12.39 -11.43
N PRO A 240 2.37 12.80 -10.43
CA PRO A 240 2.89 13.48 -9.26
C PRO A 240 3.90 12.60 -8.50
N GLU A 241 4.94 13.19 -7.93
CA GLU A 241 5.99 12.45 -7.21
C GLU A 241 5.43 11.58 -6.07
N GLU A 242 4.40 12.08 -5.40
CA GLU A 242 3.67 11.43 -4.31
C GLU A 242 3.09 10.08 -4.72
N ALA A 243 2.72 9.90 -6.00
CA ALA A 243 2.23 8.63 -6.52
C ALA A 243 3.27 7.51 -6.38
N PHE A 244 4.57 7.85 -6.44
CA PHE A 244 5.66 6.89 -6.34
C PHE A 244 5.96 6.46 -4.90
N LEU A 245 5.43 7.15 -3.89
CA LEU A 245 5.56 6.74 -2.48
C LEU A 245 4.94 5.36 -2.22
N GLU A 246 3.91 4.99 -3.00
CA GLU A 246 3.22 3.70 -2.90
C GLU A 246 3.74 2.68 -3.94
N ARG A 247 4.84 2.97 -4.65
CA ARG A 247 5.53 1.99 -5.51
C ARG A 247 6.08 0.85 -4.66
N ARG A 248 6.10 -0.37 -5.19
CA ARG A 248 6.79 -1.49 -4.51
C ARG A 248 8.23 -1.06 -4.26
N LYS A 249 8.67 -1.18 -3.02
CA LYS A 249 10.09 -1.06 -2.68
C LYS A 249 10.80 -2.22 -3.36
N THR A 250 11.40 -1.96 -4.51
CA THR A 250 12.33 -2.88 -5.12
C THR A 250 13.50 -2.99 -4.15
N VAL A 251 13.79 -4.19 -3.65
CA VAL A 251 15.07 -4.44 -2.97
C VAL A 251 16.12 -4.30 -4.05
N VAL A 252 16.73 -3.12 -4.14
CA VAL A 252 17.90 -2.94 -4.96
C VAL A 252 19.02 -3.67 -4.22
N THR A 253 19.32 -4.87 -4.66
CA THR A 253 20.55 -5.56 -4.24
C THR A 253 21.70 -4.80 -4.88
N ASN A 254 22.20 -3.78 -4.20
CA ASN A 254 23.45 -3.16 -4.59
C ASN A 254 24.54 -4.22 -4.46
N LEU A 255 24.98 -4.77 -5.59
CA LEU A 255 26.29 -5.41 -5.66
C LEU A 255 27.30 -4.27 -5.51
N ALA A 256 27.74 -4.02 -4.28
CA ALA A 256 28.87 -3.15 -4.04
C ALA A 256 30.12 -3.85 -4.59
N THR A 257 30.47 -3.57 -5.85
CA THR A 257 31.80 -3.87 -6.43
C THR A 257 32.80 -2.81 -5.97
N GLY A 258 32.83 -2.52 -4.66
CA GLY A 258 33.59 -1.43 -4.06
C GLY A 258 34.35 -1.91 -2.84
N ASN A 259 35.67 -1.94 -2.98
CA ASN A 259 36.72 -2.36 -2.06
C ASN A 259 36.80 -3.86 -1.78
N GLU A 260 38.02 -4.40 -1.83
CA GLU A 260 38.41 -5.78 -1.50
C GLU A 260 38.12 -6.11 -0.02
N VAL A 261 36.84 -6.17 0.35
CA VAL A 261 36.45 -6.77 1.61
C VAL A 261 36.69 -8.26 1.45
N ARG A 262 37.63 -8.80 2.23
CA ARG A 262 37.90 -10.24 2.27
C ARG A 262 36.60 -10.94 2.63
N PHE A 263 36.23 -11.97 1.88
CA PHE A 263 35.04 -12.77 2.18
C PHE A 263 35.10 -13.34 3.61
N GLY A 264 36.30 -13.66 4.11
CA GLY A 264 36.59 -14.05 5.47
C GLY A 264 36.17 -13.03 6.54
N ASP A 265 36.17 -11.73 6.25
CA ASP A 265 35.78 -10.68 7.21
C ASP A 265 34.33 -10.83 7.68
N ARG A 266 33.48 -11.48 6.89
CA ARG A 266 32.08 -11.77 7.22
C ARG A 266 31.92 -12.71 8.42
N PHE A 267 32.96 -13.48 8.73
CA PHE A 267 32.97 -14.44 9.84
C PHE A 267 33.49 -13.80 11.15
N LEU A 268 34.09 -12.60 11.09
CA LEU A 268 34.66 -11.88 12.24
C LEU A 268 33.63 -11.29 13.21
N TYR A 269 32.32 -11.45 12.94
CA TYR A 269 31.27 -11.14 13.92
C TYR A 269 31.47 -11.92 15.24
N PHE A 270 32.13 -13.07 15.19
CA PHE A 270 32.45 -13.87 16.36
C PHE A 270 33.94 -13.80 16.71
N LEU A 271 34.26 -13.40 17.95
CA LEU A 271 35.64 -13.35 18.47
C LEU A 271 36.20 -14.73 18.89
N SER A 272 35.62 -15.83 18.43
CA SER A 272 35.99 -17.18 18.88
C SER A 272 35.96 -18.16 17.72
N TYR A 273 37.12 -18.75 17.42
CA TYR A 273 37.27 -19.76 16.37
C TYR A 273 36.25 -20.91 16.50
N LYS A 274 36.02 -21.41 17.72
CA LYS A 274 34.99 -22.44 17.98
C LYS A 274 33.57 -22.00 17.59
N LYS A 275 33.23 -20.72 17.77
CA LYS A 275 31.92 -20.17 17.36
C LYS A 275 31.84 -20.02 15.85
N ILE A 276 32.91 -19.53 15.21
CA ILE A 276 33.02 -19.42 13.75
C ILE A 276 32.84 -20.80 13.12
N LEU A 277 33.58 -21.80 13.62
CA LEU A 277 33.53 -23.18 13.14
C LEU A 277 32.13 -23.79 13.22
N ARG A 278 31.44 -23.64 14.37
CA ARG A 278 30.06 -24.14 14.53
C ARG A 278 29.08 -23.42 13.63
N MET A 279 29.23 -22.11 13.46
CA MET A 279 28.38 -21.33 12.56
C MET A 279 28.56 -21.78 11.11
N THR A 280 29.81 -21.91 10.64
CA THR A 280 30.13 -22.43 9.31
C THR A 280 29.53 -23.82 9.09
N ALA A 281 29.62 -24.72 10.08
CA ALA A 281 29.02 -26.05 10.01
C ALA A 281 27.48 -26.00 9.86
N TYR A 282 26.80 -25.11 10.59
CA TYR A 282 25.35 -24.93 10.43
C TYR A 282 24.96 -24.32 9.07
N VAL A 283 25.75 -23.39 8.54
CA VAL A 283 25.53 -22.83 7.20
C VAL A 283 25.68 -23.91 6.13
N LEU A 284 26.73 -24.73 6.20
CA LEU A 284 26.93 -25.84 5.27
C LEU A 284 25.80 -26.88 5.38
N ARG A 285 25.35 -27.19 6.60
CA ARG A 285 24.19 -28.06 6.83
C ARG A 285 22.92 -27.51 6.19
N PHE A 286 22.65 -26.22 6.36
CA PHE A 286 21.49 -25.56 5.75
C PHE A 286 21.53 -25.65 4.22
N CYS A 287 22.69 -25.35 3.62
CA CYS A 287 22.91 -25.51 2.18
C CYS A 287 22.70 -26.95 1.71
N ASN A 288 23.11 -27.94 2.51
CA ASN A 288 22.84 -29.34 2.22
C ASN A 288 21.34 -29.63 2.26
N ASN A 289 20.65 -29.30 3.36
CA ASN A 289 19.24 -29.62 3.62
C ASN A 289 18.25 -29.02 2.61
N ILE A 290 18.62 -27.96 1.89
CA ILE A 290 17.79 -27.36 0.82
C ILE A 290 17.90 -28.12 -0.51
N LYS A 291 18.95 -28.91 -0.72
CA LYS A 291 19.11 -29.70 -1.94
C LYS A 291 18.04 -30.80 -1.98
N ARG A 292 17.33 -30.88 -3.11
CA ARG A 292 16.15 -31.76 -3.35
C ARG A 292 16.35 -33.24 -3.00
N ASN A 293 17.58 -33.77 -3.13
CA ASN A 293 17.91 -35.19 -2.94
C ASN A 293 18.90 -35.45 -1.78
N SER A 294 18.98 -34.54 -0.80
CA SER A 294 19.88 -34.70 0.35
C SER A 294 19.18 -35.34 1.56
N SER A 295 19.92 -36.14 2.32
CA SER A 295 19.48 -36.57 3.65
C SER A 295 19.45 -35.37 4.60
N LYS A 296 18.28 -35.05 5.14
CA LYS A 296 18.12 -33.91 6.05
C LYS A 296 18.76 -34.19 7.40
N LEU A 297 19.75 -33.38 7.78
CA LEU A 297 20.42 -33.45 9.07
C LEU A 297 19.73 -32.51 10.06
N VAL A 298 19.26 -33.05 11.20
CA VAL A 298 18.46 -32.30 12.20
C VAL A 298 19.06 -32.38 13.61
N ASN A 299 19.94 -33.35 13.88
CA ASN A 299 20.50 -33.60 15.22
C ASN A 299 21.71 -32.68 15.52
N SER A 300 22.42 -32.91 16.63
CA SER A 300 23.67 -32.20 16.93
C SER A 300 24.69 -32.29 15.77
N LEU A 301 25.62 -31.33 15.69
CA LEU A 301 26.69 -31.35 14.68
C LEU A 301 27.56 -32.60 14.84
N SER A 302 27.77 -33.34 13.75
CA SER A 302 28.68 -34.47 13.72
C SER A 302 30.14 -34.00 13.60
N CYS A 303 31.09 -34.88 13.92
CA CYS A 303 32.51 -34.59 13.72
C CYS A 303 32.82 -34.31 12.24
N GLU A 304 32.17 -35.01 11.31
CA GLU A 304 32.35 -34.78 9.86
C GLU A 304 31.88 -33.40 9.42
N GLU A 305 30.79 -32.88 9.99
CA GLU A 305 30.31 -31.52 9.68
C GLU A 305 31.24 -30.45 10.20
N ILE A 306 31.86 -30.70 11.36
CA ILE A 306 32.86 -29.80 11.95
C ILE A 306 34.15 -29.83 11.10
N GLN A 307 34.62 -31.01 10.71
CA GLN A 307 35.81 -31.15 9.85
C GLN A 307 35.62 -30.46 8.50
N LYS A 308 34.47 -30.66 7.84
CA LYS A 308 34.14 -29.97 6.58
C LYS A 308 34.08 -28.45 6.74
N ALA A 309 33.59 -27.96 7.88
CA ALA A 309 33.56 -26.54 8.18
C ALA A 309 34.97 -25.98 8.37
N GLU A 310 35.86 -26.72 9.03
CA GLU A 310 37.27 -26.36 9.22
C GLU A 310 38.01 -26.29 7.89
N GLU A 311 37.90 -27.34 7.06
CA GLU A 311 38.46 -27.36 5.71
C GLU A 311 37.96 -26.19 4.85
N THR A 312 36.69 -25.84 4.96
CA THR A 312 36.11 -24.70 4.22
C THR A 312 36.70 -23.36 4.69
N LEU A 313 36.90 -23.18 5.99
CA LEU A 313 37.53 -21.97 6.54
C LEU A 313 38.99 -21.86 6.10
N ILE A 314 39.72 -22.97 6.12
CA ILE A 314 41.11 -23.03 5.64
C ILE A 314 41.19 -22.64 4.16
N LYS A 315 40.28 -23.15 3.33
CA LYS A 315 40.19 -22.79 1.90
C LYS A 315 39.95 -21.30 1.70
N ILE A 316 39.07 -20.69 2.50
CA ILE A 316 38.82 -19.24 2.46
C ILE A 316 40.10 -18.48 2.80
N MET A 317 40.74 -18.81 3.94
CA MET A 317 41.99 -18.17 4.36
C MET A 317 43.08 -18.26 3.29
N GLN A 318 43.25 -19.44 2.68
CA GLN A 318 44.24 -19.67 1.62
C GLN A 318 43.89 -18.94 0.32
N SER A 319 42.61 -18.82 -0.03
CA SER A 319 42.17 -18.07 -1.21
C SER A 319 42.36 -16.55 -1.06
N GLU A 320 42.35 -16.07 0.17
CA GLU A 320 42.57 -14.66 0.54
C GLU A 320 44.03 -14.35 0.84
N TRP A 321 44.91 -15.36 0.76
CA TRP A 321 46.33 -15.18 0.95
C TRP A 321 46.95 -14.46 -0.25
N PRO A 322 47.56 -13.27 -0.07
CA PRO A 322 48.09 -12.50 -1.20
C PRO A 322 49.16 -13.27 -1.98
N SER A 323 48.99 -13.32 -3.30
CA SER A 323 49.89 -14.04 -4.22
C SER A 323 51.33 -13.55 -4.12
N GLU A 324 51.53 -12.24 -3.95
CA GLU A 324 52.85 -11.60 -3.78
C GLU A 324 53.63 -12.14 -2.57
N ILE A 325 52.92 -12.39 -1.46
CA ILE A 325 53.51 -12.96 -0.25
C ILE A 325 53.80 -14.45 -0.47
N ARG A 326 52.91 -15.16 -1.18
CA ARG A 326 53.08 -16.58 -1.51
C ARG A 326 54.30 -16.83 -2.41
N GLU A 327 54.54 -15.99 -3.42
CA GLU A 327 55.71 -16.11 -4.31
C GLU A 327 57.03 -15.99 -3.53
N LYS A 328 57.10 -15.12 -2.52
CA LYS A 328 58.30 -14.94 -1.67
C LYS A 328 58.77 -16.24 -0.99
N TYR A 329 57.85 -17.16 -0.69
CA TYR A 329 58.18 -18.41 0.01
C TYR A 329 58.45 -19.59 -0.93
N LYS A 330 58.13 -19.49 -2.23
CA LYS A 330 58.31 -20.61 -3.17
C LYS A 330 59.77 -21.05 -3.33
N ASP A 331 60.71 -20.13 -3.18
CA ASP A 331 62.15 -20.43 -3.29
C ASP A 331 62.69 -21.22 -2.07
N THR A 332 61.98 -21.16 -0.93
CA THR A 332 62.42 -21.76 0.34
C THR A 332 61.55 -22.96 0.75
N ILE A 333 60.29 -22.99 0.35
CA ILE A 333 59.27 -23.95 0.78
C ILE A 333 58.65 -24.62 -0.44
N GLN A 334 58.67 -25.95 -0.48
CA GLN A 334 57.92 -26.72 -1.48
C GLN A 334 56.47 -26.85 -1.03
N PHE A 335 55.55 -26.39 -1.87
CA PHE A 335 54.12 -26.50 -1.64
C PHE A 335 53.52 -27.66 -2.44
N SER A 336 52.56 -28.34 -1.83
CA SER A 336 51.71 -29.36 -2.45
C SER A 336 50.25 -29.01 -2.20
N GLU A 337 49.34 -29.39 -3.08
CA GLU A 337 47.92 -29.13 -2.94
C GLU A 337 47.15 -30.45 -2.93
N GLU A 338 46.32 -30.65 -1.91
CA GLU A 338 45.52 -31.84 -1.74
C GLU A 338 44.09 -31.43 -1.39
N ASN A 339 43.10 -31.93 -2.14
CA ASN A 339 41.67 -31.62 -1.96
C ASN A 339 41.36 -30.10 -1.93
N GLY A 340 42.18 -29.28 -2.60
CA GLY A 340 42.06 -27.82 -2.63
C GLY A 340 42.60 -27.12 -1.38
N ILE A 341 43.41 -27.81 -0.56
CA ILE A 341 44.10 -27.26 0.61
C ILE A 341 45.60 -27.29 0.33
N LEU A 342 46.25 -26.14 0.51
CA LEU A 342 47.69 -26.00 0.38
C LEU A 342 48.40 -26.56 1.61
N LYS A 343 49.37 -27.45 1.38
CA LYS A 343 50.22 -28.10 2.39
C LYS A 343 51.70 -27.89 2.06
N VAL A 344 52.57 -27.91 3.07
CA VAL A 344 54.03 -27.88 2.89
C VAL A 344 54.55 -29.29 2.72
N GLN A 345 55.45 -29.50 1.78
CA GLN A 345 56.20 -30.74 1.70
C GLN A 345 57.49 -30.62 2.54
N THR A 346 57.53 -31.33 3.66
CA THR A 346 58.73 -31.31 4.53
C THR A 346 59.85 -32.18 3.96
N ARG A 347 61.06 -32.09 4.53
CA ARG A 347 62.17 -33.00 4.15
C ARG A 347 62.02 -34.42 4.72
N LEU A 348 60.94 -34.67 5.46
CA LEU A 348 60.67 -35.91 6.18
C LEU A 348 59.67 -36.81 5.42
N ILE A 349 59.55 -36.69 4.10
CA ILE A 349 58.58 -37.45 3.26
C ILE A 349 58.70 -38.97 3.43
N LEU A 350 59.86 -39.47 3.89
CA LEU A 350 60.13 -40.90 4.09
C LEU A 350 60.01 -41.36 5.55
N SER A 351 59.61 -40.50 6.49
CA SER A 351 59.40 -40.91 7.88
C SER A 351 58.04 -41.58 8.07
N HIS A 352 57.92 -42.48 9.05
CA HIS A 352 56.65 -43.12 9.43
C HIS A 352 55.75 -42.19 10.29
N ASP A 353 55.92 -40.88 10.18
CA ASP A 353 55.17 -39.91 10.97
C ASP A 353 53.76 -39.67 10.38
N PRO A 354 52.80 -39.18 11.18
CA PRO A 354 51.46 -38.84 10.71
C PRO A 354 51.48 -37.84 9.55
N GLU A 355 50.50 -37.94 8.66
CA GLU A 355 50.41 -37.12 7.45
C GLU A 355 50.37 -35.62 7.72
N ASP A 356 49.72 -35.18 8.80
CA ASP A 356 49.69 -33.76 9.21
C ASP A 356 51.07 -33.23 9.64
N PHE A 357 52.03 -34.12 9.93
CA PHE A 357 53.40 -33.79 10.29
C PHE A 357 54.33 -33.77 9.09
N THR A 358 54.17 -34.73 8.17
CA THR A 358 54.97 -34.80 6.93
C THR A 358 54.49 -33.79 5.89
N HIS A 359 53.19 -33.47 5.89
CA HIS A 359 52.50 -32.54 5.01
C HIS A 359 51.61 -31.52 5.75
N PRO A 360 52.17 -30.64 6.60
CA PRO A 360 51.38 -29.72 7.41
C PRO A 360 50.64 -28.69 6.54
N ILE A 361 49.41 -28.35 6.95
CA ILE A 361 48.56 -27.37 6.29
C ILE A 361 49.19 -25.97 6.40
N VAL A 362 49.20 -25.25 5.28
CA VAL A 362 49.64 -23.84 5.25
C VAL A 362 48.53 -22.96 5.79
N LEU A 363 48.78 -22.31 6.92
CA LEU A 363 47.88 -21.31 7.49
C LEU A 363 48.47 -19.91 7.30
N PRO A 364 47.87 -19.07 6.44
CA PRO A 364 48.32 -17.69 6.27
C PRO A 364 47.94 -16.84 7.49
N ASP A 365 48.68 -15.75 7.72
CA ASP A 365 48.32 -14.76 8.73
C ASP A 365 46.98 -14.10 8.36
N HIS A 366 45.91 -14.56 9.00
CA HIS A 366 44.53 -14.28 8.62
C HIS A 366 43.69 -13.98 9.87
N PRO A 367 42.82 -12.94 9.86
CA PRO A 367 41.97 -12.58 11.01
C PRO A 367 41.03 -13.67 11.57
N LEU A 368 40.93 -14.81 10.88
CA LEU A 368 40.07 -15.92 11.28
C LEU A 368 40.78 -16.94 12.19
N LEU A 369 42.11 -16.86 12.30
CA LEU A 369 42.92 -17.58 13.27
C LEU A 369 43.03 -16.73 14.54
#